data_AF-A0A970TQ95-F1
#
_entry.id   AF-A0A970TQ95-F1
#
_cell.length_a   1.000
_cell.length_b   1.000
_cell.length_c   1.000
_cell.angle_alpha   90.00
_cell.angle_beta   90.00
_cell.angle_gamma   90.00
#
_symmetry.space_group_name_H-M   'P 1'
#
loop_
_entity.id
_entity.type
_entity.pdbx_description
1 polymer ?
#
loop_
_entity_poly.entity_id
_entity_poly.type
_entity_poly.pdbx_seq_one_letter_code
_entity_poly.pdbx_strand_id
1 'polypeptide(L)'
;MKFKHLAILLFLSICLFCASIMMQLSLSAESTVLDADFYSSFSDAHNLYNIPQNFVLLNIKNNTSQLDEITYQSLLQASSSTFSQEWTQEQMSGLIGRILAYLKNDSNELDLRIDLRTQKTQFITHLLPLLVQDENLDELGQQLMIKRAEQLSQAVGIPDYLDLRYILAQDSGAYNYLDYIRIYYPYLKYIPFLLFVLLLLATAYYLGFPKALKNTGYILSAAGLVVIIIISYISGMLDYQINSQLSSYDQLLAITGTNPIILAAMFKNSILNASNLIAIYFCLTGILLTILGKWSTKLQITAHGRFDKPS
;
A
#
# COMPACT_ATOMS: atom_id res chain seq x y z
N MET A 1 0.93 40.27 29.50
CA MET A 1 -0.09 39.55 28.69
C MET A 1 -1.06 38.89 29.64
N LYS A 2 -2.38 39.12 29.55
CA LYS A 2 -3.36 38.51 30.49
C LYS A 2 -3.35 36.98 30.29
N PHE A 3 -3.31 36.20 31.37
CA PHE A 3 -3.25 34.71 31.36
C PHE A 3 -4.16 34.05 30.31
N LYS A 4 -5.37 34.59 30.10
CA LYS A 4 -6.33 34.14 29.07
C LYS A 4 -5.77 34.15 27.64
N HIS A 5 -5.00 35.17 27.25
CA HIS A 5 -4.42 35.25 25.90
C HIS A 5 -3.33 34.19 25.69
N LEU A 6 -2.51 33.94 26.72
CA LEU A 6 -1.48 32.90 26.65
C LEU A 6 -2.13 31.51 26.51
N ALA A 7 -3.19 31.25 27.26
CA ALA A 7 -3.93 29.98 27.18
C ALA A 7 -4.52 29.73 25.78
N ILE A 8 -5.14 30.75 25.16
CA ILE A 8 -5.70 30.64 23.80
C ILE A 8 -4.58 30.33 22.77
N LEU A 9 -3.44 31.02 22.86
CA LEU A 9 -2.33 30.81 21.94
C LEU A 9 -1.70 29.42 22.10
N LEU A 10 -1.58 28.93 23.33
CA LEU A 10 -1.08 27.58 23.60
C LEU A 10 -2.03 26.53 23.03
N PHE A 11 -3.34 26.69 23.25
CA PHE A 11 -4.36 25.80 22.67
C PHE A 11 -4.31 25.78 21.13
N LEU A 12 -4.28 26.96 20.50
CA LEU A 12 -4.16 27.07 19.04
C LEU A 12 -2.89 26.39 18.52
N SER A 13 -1.77 26.52 19.24
CA SER A 13 -0.50 25.91 18.86
C SER A 13 -0.57 24.38 18.91
N ILE A 14 -1.20 23.81 19.95
CA ILE A 14 -1.41 22.37 20.08
C ILE A 14 -2.32 21.86 18.96
N CYS A 15 -3.44 22.54 18.70
CA CYS A 15 -4.35 22.15 17.62
C CYS A 15 -3.67 22.19 16.25
N LEU A 16 -2.88 23.24 15.98
CA LEU A 16 -2.15 23.38 14.71
C LEU A 16 -1.09 22.29 14.56
N PHE A 17 -0.43 21.92 15.66
CA PHE A 17 0.52 20.82 15.72
C PHE A 17 -0.15 19.48 15.40
N CYS A 18 -1.27 19.16 16.05
CA CYS A 18 -2.04 17.95 15.77
C CYS A 18 -2.54 17.91 14.31
N ALA A 19 -3.10 19.00 13.80
CA ALA A 19 -3.54 19.09 12.40
C ALA A 19 -2.37 18.87 11.42
N SER A 20 -1.18 19.40 11.74
CA SER A 20 0.02 19.21 10.92
C SER A 20 0.49 17.76 10.88
N ILE A 21 0.39 17.03 12.00
CA ILE A 21 0.68 15.58 12.03
C ILE A 21 -0.34 14.82 11.19
N MET A 22 -1.64 15.08 11.40
CA MET A 22 -2.70 14.42 10.64
C MET A 22 -2.57 14.65 9.13
N MET A 23 -2.21 15.87 8.73
CA MET A 23 -2.00 16.22 7.31
C MET A 23 -0.80 15.44 6.71
N GLN A 24 0.30 15.30 7.45
CA GLN A 24 1.44 14.49 7.01
C GLN A 24 1.06 13.02 6.86
N LEU A 25 0.38 12.45 7.85
CA LEU A 25 -0.06 11.04 7.80
C LEU A 25 -1.03 10.80 6.63
N SER A 26 -1.95 11.73 6.37
CA SER A 26 -2.87 11.66 5.24
C SER A 26 -2.13 11.70 3.90
N LEU A 27 -1.19 12.62 3.72
CA LEU A 27 -0.38 12.69 2.50
C LEU A 27 0.47 11.43 2.31
N SER A 28 1.08 10.92 3.39
CA SER A 28 1.87 9.68 3.34
C SER A 28 1.02 8.48 2.97
N ALA A 29 -0.20 8.38 3.48
CA ALA A 29 -1.13 7.31 3.10
C ALA A 29 -1.51 7.40 1.62
N GLU A 30 -1.84 8.60 1.13
CA GLU A 30 -2.18 8.84 -0.29
C GLU A 30 -1.03 8.58 -1.25
N SER A 31 0.23 8.72 -0.82
CA SER A 31 1.41 8.43 -1.66
C SER A 31 1.93 6.99 -1.51
N THR A 32 1.30 6.16 -0.67
CA THR A 32 1.76 4.79 -0.41
C THR A 32 0.61 3.80 -0.38
N VAL A 33 0.05 3.52 0.80
CA VAL A 33 -0.95 2.47 1.04
C VAL A 33 -2.24 2.69 0.26
N LEU A 34 -2.56 3.94 -0.07
CA LEU A 34 -3.76 4.30 -0.83
C LEU A 34 -3.46 4.61 -2.30
N ASP A 35 -2.26 4.31 -2.79
CA ASP A 35 -1.86 4.54 -4.18
C ASP A 35 -1.69 3.22 -4.92
N ALA A 36 -2.40 3.05 -6.04
CA ALA A 36 -2.28 1.85 -6.88
C ALA A 36 -0.90 1.78 -7.54
N ASP A 37 -0.36 2.93 -7.93
CA ASP A 37 0.91 3.04 -8.64
C ASP A 37 2.10 2.67 -7.75
N PHE A 38 1.97 2.87 -6.43
CA PHE A 38 2.93 2.41 -5.45
C PHE A 38 3.06 0.88 -5.48
N TYR A 39 1.95 0.15 -5.50
CA TYR A 39 1.97 -1.31 -5.51
C TYR A 39 2.45 -1.88 -6.84
N SER A 40 2.01 -1.33 -7.97
CA SER A 40 2.47 -1.78 -9.29
C SER A 40 3.98 -1.58 -9.44
N SER A 41 4.48 -0.37 -9.11
CA SER A 41 5.92 -0.06 -9.13
C SER A 41 6.74 -0.97 -8.21
N PHE A 42 6.22 -1.26 -7.02
CA PHE A 42 6.87 -2.17 -6.07
C PHE A 42 6.91 -3.61 -6.60
N SER A 43 5.79 -4.10 -7.14
CA SER A 43 5.70 -5.45 -7.69
C SER A 43 6.57 -5.65 -8.91
N ASP A 44 6.66 -4.66 -9.81
CA ASP A 44 7.54 -4.66 -10.97
C ASP A 44 9.02 -4.66 -10.54
N ALA A 45 9.41 -3.74 -9.64
CA ALA A 45 10.80 -3.59 -9.19
C ALA A 45 11.36 -4.85 -8.50
N HIS A 46 10.48 -5.67 -7.92
CA HIS A 46 10.85 -6.88 -7.18
C HIS A 46 10.40 -8.18 -7.86
N ASN A 47 9.95 -8.14 -9.12
CA ASN A 47 9.51 -9.30 -9.90
C ASN A 47 8.45 -10.17 -9.18
N LEU A 48 7.55 -9.54 -8.42
CA LEU A 48 6.58 -10.26 -7.58
C LEU A 48 5.50 -10.98 -8.39
N TYR A 49 5.30 -10.56 -9.64
CA TYR A 49 4.38 -11.21 -10.56
C TYR A 49 4.76 -12.66 -10.91
N ASN A 50 6.01 -13.06 -10.67
CA ASN A 50 6.47 -14.44 -10.88
C ASN A 50 6.14 -15.36 -9.70
N ILE A 51 5.74 -14.83 -8.54
CA ILE A 51 5.49 -15.60 -7.33
C ILE A 51 4.34 -16.61 -7.50
N PRO A 52 3.16 -16.23 -8.04
CA PRO A 52 2.06 -17.19 -8.22
C PRO A 52 2.42 -18.34 -9.16
N GLN A 53 3.18 -18.06 -10.22
CA GLN A 53 3.70 -19.10 -11.11
C GLN A 53 4.60 -20.06 -10.33
N ASN A 54 5.63 -19.55 -9.63
CA ASN A 54 6.54 -20.37 -8.83
C ASN A 54 5.83 -21.20 -7.76
N PHE A 55 4.79 -20.64 -7.12
CA PHE A 55 3.96 -21.34 -6.16
C PHE A 55 3.29 -22.57 -6.79
N VAL A 56 2.64 -22.41 -7.95
CA VAL A 56 1.97 -23.52 -8.63
C VAL A 56 2.99 -24.59 -9.03
N LEU A 57 4.15 -24.21 -9.57
CA LEU A 57 5.20 -25.16 -9.95
C LEU A 57 5.70 -25.98 -8.73
N LEU A 58 5.91 -25.33 -7.58
CA LEU A 58 6.35 -26.00 -6.36
C LEU A 58 5.26 -26.87 -5.74
N ASN A 59 4.02 -26.44 -5.78
CA ASN A 59 2.90 -27.19 -5.23
C ASN A 59 2.63 -28.46 -6.05
N ILE A 60 2.77 -28.39 -7.38
CA ILE A 60 2.79 -29.56 -8.26
C ILE A 60 3.96 -30.45 -7.84
N LYS A 61 5.21 -29.95 -7.83
CA LYS A 61 6.41 -30.73 -7.48
C LYS A 61 6.30 -31.46 -6.13
N ASN A 62 5.76 -30.81 -5.10
CA ASN A 62 5.70 -31.36 -3.75
C ASN A 62 4.56 -32.37 -3.55
N ASN A 63 3.44 -32.23 -4.26
CA ASN A 63 2.28 -33.12 -4.11
C ASN A 63 2.19 -34.22 -5.17
N THR A 64 3.06 -34.19 -6.19
CA THR A 64 3.02 -35.16 -7.29
C THR A 64 4.26 -36.03 -7.39
N SER A 65 4.79 -36.47 -6.25
CA SER A 65 5.91 -37.43 -6.15
C SER A 65 5.66 -38.79 -6.85
N GLN A 66 4.48 -39.00 -7.44
CA GLN A 66 4.07 -40.17 -8.23
C GLN A 66 3.77 -39.88 -9.71
N LEU A 67 3.97 -38.65 -10.22
CA LEU A 67 3.81 -38.36 -11.64
C LEU A 67 5.08 -38.71 -12.42
N ASP A 68 4.92 -39.27 -13.62
CA ASP A 68 6.02 -39.44 -14.56
C ASP A 68 6.57 -38.09 -15.02
N GLU A 69 7.87 -38.05 -15.32
CA GLU A 69 8.59 -36.82 -15.70
C GLU A 69 7.93 -36.08 -16.87
N ILE A 70 7.37 -36.83 -17.83
CA ILE A 70 6.71 -36.27 -19.01
C ILE A 70 5.44 -35.51 -18.61
N THR A 71 4.60 -36.11 -17.78
CA THR A 71 3.37 -35.48 -17.27
C THR A 71 3.71 -34.28 -16.38
N TYR A 72 4.77 -34.37 -15.58
CA TYR A 72 5.25 -33.26 -14.77
C TYR A 72 5.69 -32.06 -15.64
N GLN A 73 6.54 -32.28 -16.65
CA GLN A 73 6.98 -31.21 -17.57
C GLN A 73 5.81 -30.61 -18.35
N SER A 74 4.84 -31.44 -18.76
CA SER A 74 3.63 -30.99 -19.44
C SER A 74 2.77 -30.09 -18.56
N LEU A 75 2.61 -30.44 -17.29
CA LEU A 75 1.90 -29.61 -16.30
C LEU A 75 2.63 -28.30 -16.02
N LEU A 76 3.97 -28.33 -15.91
CA LEU A 76 4.78 -27.12 -15.74
C LEU A 76 4.58 -26.16 -16.92
N GLN A 77 4.68 -26.66 -18.14
CA GLN A 77 4.56 -25.84 -19.35
C GLN A 77 3.13 -25.29 -19.54
N ALA A 78 2.11 -26.11 -19.30
CA ALA A 78 0.71 -25.67 -19.35
C ALA A 78 0.40 -24.61 -18.27
N SER A 79 0.89 -24.82 -17.03
CA SER A 79 0.73 -23.86 -15.93
C SER A 79 1.40 -22.53 -16.25
N SER A 80 2.63 -22.58 -16.76
CA SER A 80 3.41 -21.37 -17.10
C SER A 80 2.76 -20.55 -18.20
N SER A 81 2.13 -21.22 -19.17
CA SER A 81 1.44 -20.56 -20.28
C SER A 81 0.09 -19.98 -19.86
N THR A 82 -0.60 -20.62 -18.90
CA THR A 82 -1.92 -20.20 -18.43
C THR A 82 -1.84 -19.06 -17.42
N PHE A 83 -0.94 -19.17 -16.45
CA PHE A 83 -0.75 -18.19 -15.38
C PHE A 83 0.46 -17.33 -15.69
N SER A 84 0.41 -16.63 -16.84
CA SER A 84 1.50 -15.80 -17.30
C SER A 84 1.74 -14.63 -16.34
N GLN A 85 2.92 -14.00 -16.46
CA GLN A 85 3.26 -12.81 -15.69
C GLN A 85 2.27 -11.68 -15.98
N GLU A 86 1.89 -11.48 -17.25
CA GLU A 86 0.96 -10.44 -17.68
C GLU A 86 -0.43 -10.66 -17.08
N TRP A 87 -0.92 -11.91 -17.10
CA TRP A 87 -2.20 -12.23 -16.46
C TRP A 87 -2.16 -11.98 -14.96
N THR A 88 -1.08 -12.40 -14.29
CA THR A 88 -0.90 -12.18 -12.85
C THR A 88 -0.87 -10.69 -12.52
N GLN A 89 -0.20 -9.90 -13.36
CA GLN A 89 -0.17 -8.44 -13.24
C GLN A 89 -1.56 -7.83 -13.39
N GLU A 90 -2.33 -8.25 -14.39
CA GLU A 90 -3.70 -7.78 -14.59
C GLU A 90 -4.59 -8.10 -13.38
N GLN A 91 -4.54 -9.34 -12.87
CA GLN A 91 -5.34 -9.74 -11.71
C GLN A 91 -4.94 -8.99 -10.44
N MET A 92 -3.63 -8.84 -10.19
CA MET A 92 -3.16 -8.13 -9.00
C MET A 92 -3.50 -6.64 -9.05
N SER A 93 -3.27 -5.97 -10.19
CA SER A 93 -3.66 -4.58 -10.40
C SER A 93 -5.17 -4.39 -10.27
N GLY A 94 -5.97 -5.30 -10.82
CA GLY A 94 -7.42 -5.30 -10.67
C GLY A 94 -7.88 -5.46 -9.22
N LEU A 95 -7.26 -6.36 -8.46
CA LEU A 95 -7.54 -6.55 -7.03
C LEU A 95 -7.16 -5.32 -6.20
N ILE A 96 -5.95 -4.78 -6.39
CA ILE A 96 -5.50 -3.56 -5.71
C ILE A 96 -6.46 -2.41 -6.02
N GLY A 97 -6.83 -2.23 -7.29
CA GLY A 97 -7.80 -1.23 -7.72
C GLY A 97 -9.15 -1.38 -7.02
N ARG A 98 -9.68 -2.60 -6.91
CA ARG A 98 -10.95 -2.87 -6.20
C ARG A 98 -10.85 -2.62 -4.70
N ILE A 99 -9.75 -3.00 -4.05
CA ILE A 99 -9.49 -2.70 -2.63
C ILE A 99 -9.44 -1.20 -2.41
N LEU A 100 -8.68 -0.48 -3.25
CA LEU A 100 -8.52 0.97 -3.12
C LEU A 100 -9.83 1.70 -3.41
N ALA A 101 -10.59 1.32 -4.44
CA ALA A 101 -11.91 1.87 -4.70
C ALA A 101 -12.86 1.66 -3.51
N TYR A 102 -12.80 0.50 -2.87
CA TYR A 102 -13.56 0.25 -1.64
C TYR A 102 -13.12 1.17 -0.50
N LEU A 103 -11.81 1.22 -0.19
CA LEU A 103 -11.27 2.04 0.89
C LEU A 103 -11.48 3.54 0.67
N LYS A 104 -11.52 3.98 -0.59
CA LYS A 104 -11.76 5.37 -0.96
C LYS A 104 -13.24 5.75 -1.04
N ASN A 105 -14.14 4.80 -0.75
CA ASN A 105 -15.59 4.96 -0.83
C ASN A 105 -16.11 5.22 -2.26
N ASP A 106 -15.38 4.74 -3.27
CA ASP A 106 -15.80 4.73 -4.68
C ASP A 106 -16.59 3.46 -5.02
N SER A 107 -16.50 2.41 -4.19
CA SER A 107 -17.29 1.17 -4.28
C SER A 107 -17.99 0.84 -2.96
N ASN A 108 -19.24 0.41 -3.04
CA ASN A 108 -20.03 -0.05 -1.89
C ASN A 108 -19.73 -1.49 -1.47
N GLU A 109 -19.07 -2.26 -2.34
CA GLU A 109 -18.80 -3.68 -2.11
C GLU A 109 -17.31 -3.97 -2.30
N LEU A 110 -16.76 -4.74 -1.36
CA LEU A 110 -15.39 -5.24 -1.44
C LEU A 110 -15.40 -6.50 -2.30
N ASP A 111 -15.17 -6.36 -3.61
CA ASP A 111 -15.09 -7.51 -4.53
C ASP A 111 -13.64 -7.96 -4.72
N LEU A 112 -13.26 -9.02 -4.02
CA LEU A 112 -11.92 -9.64 -4.09
C LEU A 112 -11.94 -11.01 -4.75
N ARG A 113 -12.88 -11.21 -5.67
CA ARG A 113 -12.95 -12.42 -6.48
C ARG A 113 -12.02 -12.31 -7.68
N ILE A 114 -11.30 -13.39 -7.95
CA ILE A 114 -10.60 -13.64 -9.21
C ILE A 114 -11.42 -14.69 -9.95
N ASP A 115 -11.85 -14.38 -11.18
CA ASP A 115 -12.48 -15.37 -12.06
C ASP A 115 -11.39 -16.21 -12.71
N LEU A 116 -11.44 -17.52 -12.49
CA LEU A 116 -10.47 -18.48 -13.00
C LEU A 116 -11.06 -19.38 -14.09
N ARG A 117 -12.33 -19.18 -14.49
CA ARG A 117 -12.99 -20.05 -15.49
C ARG A 117 -12.25 -20.06 -16.82
N THR A 118 -11.85 -18.90 -17.31
CA THR A 118 -11.08 -18.78 -18.55
C THR A 118 -9.72 -19.46 -18.44
N GLN A 119 -9.03 -19.28 -17.32
CA GLN A 119 -7.70 -19.84 -17.05
C GLN A 119 -7.78 -21.37 -16.91
N LYS A 120 -8.85 -21.88 -16.29
CA LYS A 120 -9.11 -23.31 -16.22
C LYS A 120 -9.30 -23.92 -17.60
N THR A 121 -10.04 -23.25 -18.49
CA THR A 121 -10.17 -23.70 -19.90
C THR A 121 -8.82 -23.63 -20.62
N GLN A 122 -8.09 -22.52 -20.52
CA GLN A 122 -6.77 -22.36 -21.13
C GLN A 122 -5.76 -23.41 -20.64
N PHE A 123 -5.77 -23.72 -19.34
CA PHE A 123 -4.93 -24.76 -18.75
C PHE A 123 -5.17 -26.12 -19.41
N ILE A 124 -6.44 -26.51 -19.57
CA ILE A 124 -6.81 -27.77 -20.24
C ILE A 124 -6.36 -27.73 -21.70
N THR A 125 -6.64 -26.63 -22.42
CA THR A 125 -6.26 -26.47 -23.83
C THR A 125 -4.75 -26.56 -24.05
N HIS A 126 -3.94 -26.01 -23.14
CA HIS A 126 -2.48 -26.09 -23.21
C HIS A 126 -1.93 -27.44 -22.75
N LEU A 127 -2.58 -28.10 -21.79
CA LEU A 127 -2.14 -29.39 -21.27
C LEU A 127 -2.39 -30.54 -22.27
N LEU A 128 -3.52 -30.52 -22.96
CA LEU A 128 -3.93 -31.59 -23.88
C LEU A 128 -2.85 -31.95 -24.94
N PRO A 129 -2.31 -31.01 -25.73
CA PRO A 129 -1.32 -31.33 -26.76
C PRO A 129 0.04 -31.75 -26.17
N LEU A 130 0.35 -31.35 -24.94
CA LEU A 130 1.62 -31.71 -24.29
C LEU A 130 1.61 -33.15 -23.77
N LEU A 131 0.43 -33.66 -23.37
CA LEU A 131 0.25 -35.05 -22.97
C LEU A 131 0.18 -36.00 -24.17
N VAL A 132 -0.31 -35.53 -25.32
CA VAL A 132 -0.41 -36.30 -26.57
C VAL A 132 0.93 -36.20 -27.31
N GLN A 133 1.93 -36.96 -26.85
CA GLN A 133 3.27 -36.97 -27.47
C GLN A 133 3.36 -37.70 -28.82
N ASP A 134 2.31 -38.39 -29.26
CA ASP A 134 2.34 -39.22 -30.47
C ASP A 134 1.20 -38.82 -31.43
N GLU A 135 1.54 -38.24 -32.58
CA GLU A 135 0.59 -37.87 -33.64
C GLU A 135 -0.14 -39.10 -34.23
N ASN A 136 0.29 -40.33 -33.91
CA ASN A 136 -0.30 -41.59 -34.37
C ASN A 136 -1.28 -42.24 -33.38
N LEU A 137 -1.75 -41.53 -32.35
CA LEU A 137 -2.80 -42.05 -31.48
C LEU A 137 -4.12 -42.18 -32.25
N ASP A 138 -4.70 -43.39 -32.24
CA ASP A 138 -6.04 -43.64 -32.78
C ASP A 138 -7.12 -42.81 -32.05
N GLU A 139 -8.34 -42.73 -32.60
CA GLU A 139 -9.45 -41.97 -32.00
C GLU A 139 -9.72 -42.36 -30.53
N LEU A 140 -9.46 -43.61 -30.17
CA LEU A 140 -9.61 -44.15 -28.81
C LEU A 140 -8.52 -43.63 -27.86
N GLY A 141 -7.27 -43.56 -28.33
CA GLY A 141 -6.13 -42.97 -27.64
C GLY A 141 -6.29 -41.48 -27.40
N GLN A 142 -6.82 -40.74 -28.39
CA GLN A 142 -7.17 -39.33 -28.22
C GLN A 142 -8.27 -39.12 -27.17
N GLN A 143 -9.35 -39.92 -27.19
CA GLN A 143 -10.40 -39.83 -26.17
C GLN A 143 -9.91 -40.18 -24.77
N LEU A 144 -9.00 -41.16 -24.63
CA LEU A 144 -8.38 -41.53 -23.35
C LEU A 144 -7.51 -40.41 -22.79
N MET A 145 -6.75 -39.72 -23.65
CA MET A 145 -5.91 -38.59 -23.26
C MET A 145 -6.73 -37.36 -22.88
N ILE A 146 -7.82 -37.08 -23.59
CA ILE A 146 -8.80 -36.04 -23.21
C ILE A 146 -9.36 -36.33 -21.81
N LYS A 147 -9.81 -37.57 -21.58
CA LYS A 147 -10.35 -37.98 -20.29
C LYS A 147 -9.30 -37.90 -19.17
N ARG A 148 -8.03 -38.19 -19.47
CA ARG A 148 -6.91 -38.07 -18.52
C ARG A 148 -6.57 -36.61 -18.23
N ALA A 149 -6.59 -35.72 -19.22
CA ALA A 149 -6.41 -34.29 -19.02
C ALA A 149 -7.56 -33.67 -18.22
N GLU A 150 -8.81 -34.09 -18.46
CA GLU A 150 -9.97 -33.71 -17.66
C GLU A 150 -9.86 -34.22 -16.21
N GLN A 151 -9.45 -35.48 -16.01
CA GLN A 151 -9.19 -36.04 -14.68
C GLN A 151 -8.05 -35.31 -13.97
N LEU A 152 -6.96 -34.96 -14.66
CA LEU A 152 -5.86 -34.18 -14.11
C LEU A 152 -6.32 -32.76 -13.77
N SER A 153 -7.10 -32.11 -14.63
CA SER A 153 -7.68 -30.79 -14.34
C SER A 153 -8.61 -30.80 -13.13
N GLN A 154 -9.45 -31.83 -13.02
CA GLN A 154 -10.29 -32.05 -11.83
C GLN A 154 -9.46 -32.34 -10.59
N ALA A 155 -8.37 -33.12 -10.71
CA ALA A 155 -7.46 -33.44 -9.62
C ALA A 155 -6.62 -32.23 -9.16
N VAL A 156 -6.26 -31.32 -10.08
CA VAL A 156 -5.60 -30.05 -9.75
C VAL A 156 -6.56 -29.12 -8.98
N GLY A 157 -7.88 -29.33 -9.12
CA GLY A 157 -8.87 -28.70 -8.24
C GLY A 157 -8.96 -27.19 -8.37
N ILE A 158 -8.66 -26.63 -9.57
CA ILE A 158 -8.73 -25.19 -9.81
C ILE A 158 -10.20 -24.73 -9.65
N PRO A 159 -10.50 -23.89 -8.64
CA PRO A 159 -11.86 -23.41 -8.43
C PRO A 159 -12.25 -22.44 -9.54
N ASP A 160 -13.54 -22.30 -9.82
CA ASP A 160 -14.02 -21.35 -10.84
C ASP A 160 -13.81 -19.90 -10.39
N TYR A 161 -13.83 -19.65 -9.09
CA TYR A 161 -13.51 -18.35 -8.49
C TYR A 161 -12.58 -18.54 -7.30
N LEU A 162 -11.56 -17.68 -7.21
CA LEU A 162 -10.78 -17.52 -5.99
C LEU A 162 -11.31 -16.29 -5.26
N ASP A 163 -12.02 -16.51 -4.15
CA ASP A 163 -12.55 -15.43 -3.33
C ASP A 163 -11.63 -15.14 -2.14
N LEU A 164 -10.83 -14.08 -2.25
CA LEU A 164 -9.87 -13.71 -1.21
C LEU A 164 -10.55 -13.14 0.04
N ARG A 165 -11.86 -12.88 -0.01
CA ARG A 165 -12.63 -12.45 1.15
C ARG A 165 -12.61 -13.46 2.27
N TYR A 166 -12.55 -14.75 1.97
CA TYR A 166 -12.48 -15.81 2.99
C TYR A 166 -11.18 -15.77 3.80
N ILE A 167 -10.09 -15.31 3.18
CA ILE A 167 -8.79 -15.13 3.86
C ILE A 167 -8.90 -13.98 4.86
N LEU A 168 -9.55 -12.87 4.46
CA LEU A 168 -9.81 -11.74 5.33
C LEU A 168 -10.89 -12.03 6.39
N ALA A 169 -11.84 -12.92 6.10
CA ALA A 169 -13.00 -13.21 6.95
C ALA A 169 -12.68 -14.11 8.15
N GLN A 170 -11.52 -14.77 8.15
CA GLN A 170 -11.07 -15.51 9.33
C GLN A 170 -10.88 -14.60 10.55
N ASP A 171 -10.61 -13.32 10.33
CA ASP A 171 -10.56 -12.32 11.38
C ASP A 171 -11.78 -11.38 11.29
N SER A 172 -12.81 -11.67 12.08
CA SER A 172 -14.06 -10.90 12.14
C SER A 172 -13.86 -9.40 12.42
N GLY A 173 -12.70 -8.99 12.93
CA GLY A 173 -12.35 -7.58 13.12
C GLY A 173 -11.95 -6.86 11.84
N ALA A 174 -11.29 -7.54 10.89
CA ALA A 174 -10.67 -6.93 9.72
C ALA A 174 -11.69 -6.20 8.83
N TYR A 175 -12.84 -6.81 8.57
CA TYR A 175 -13.91 -6.19 7.79
C TYR A 175 -14.44 -4.89 8.42
N ASN A 176 -14.66 -4.89 9.73
CA ASN A 176 -15.11 -3.70 10.43
C ASN A 176 -14.10 -2.56 10.30
N TYR A 177 -12.78 -2.86 10.39
CA TYR A 177 -11.75 -1.86 10.19
C TYR A 177 -11.74 -1.29 8.76
N LEU A 178 -11.85 -2.14 7.74
CA LEU A 178 -11.93 -1.70 6.34
C LEU A 178 -13.18 -0.84 6.09
N ASP A 179 -14.31 -1.20 6.71
CA ASP A 179 -15.54 -0.43 6.66
C ASP A 179 -15.41 0.95 7.31
N TYR A 180 -14.77 1.02 8.48
CA TYR A 180 -14.50 2.30 9.13
C TYR A 180 -13.61 3.17 8.26
N ILE A 181 -12.54 2.62 7.67
CA ILE A 181 -11.67 3.36 6.77
C ILE A 181 -12.49 3.89 5.59
N ARG A 182 -13.28 3.05 4.93
CA ARG A 182 -14.16 3.46 3.82
C ARG A 182 -15.09 4.60 4.20
N ILE A 183 -15.88 4.43 5.25
CA ILE A 183 -16.91 5.39 5.67
C ILE A 183 -16.26 6.74 6.02
N TYR A 184 -15.10 6.72 6.68
CA TYR A 184 -14.43 7.93 7.15
C TYR A 184 -13.42 8.51 6.17
N TYR A 185 -13.00 7.79 5.13
CA TYR A 185 -11.97 8.24 4.19
C TYR A 185 -12.24 9.62 3.58
N PRO A 186 -13.45 9.92 3.05
CA PRO A 186 -13.72 11.24 2.47
C PRO A 186 -13.48 12.37 3.48
N TYR A 187 -13.74 12.12 4.76
CA TYR A 187 -13.54 13.08 5.84
C TYR A 187 -12.07 13.17 6.24
N LEU A 188 -11.41 12.02 6.46
CA LEU A 188 -10.01 11.94 6.85
C LEU A 188 -9.07 12.58 5.83
N LYS A 189 -9.44 12.53 4.54
CA LYS A 189 -8.67 13.15 3.45
C LYS A 189 -8.63 14.68 3.53
N TYR A 190 -9.76 15.34 3.80
CA TYR A 190 -9.86 16.81 3.69
C TYR A 190 -9.84 17.55 5.03
N ILE A 191 -10.32 16.93 6.11
CA ILE A 191 -10.42 17.55 7.43
C ILE A 191 -9.07 18.09 7.94
N PRO A 192 -7.94 17.36 7.86
CA PRO A 192 -6.66 17.85 8.36
C PRO A 192 -6.23 19.16 7.69
N PHE A 193 -6.42 19.27 6.36
CA PHE A 193 -6.09 20.47 5.59
C PHE A 193 -7.00 21.64 5.94
N LEU A 194 -8.32 21.39 6.01
CA LEU A 194 -9.29 22.41 6.37
C LEU A 194 -9.05 22.95 7.79
N LEU A 195 -8.81 22.05 8.75
CA LEU A 195 -8.45 22.43 10.13
C LEU A 195 -7.16 23.24 10.16
N PHE A 196 -6.12 22.82 9.43
CA PHE A 196 -4.86 23.54 9.36
C PHE A 196 -5.05 24.98 8.84
N VAL A 197 -5.79 25.16 7.75
CA VAL A 197 -6.09 26.48 7.18
C VAL A 197 -6.88 27.35 8.16
N LEU A 198 -7.93 26.81 8.79
CA LEU A 198 -8.72 27.55 9.78
C LEU A 198 -7.89 27.98 10.99
N LEU A 199 -7.02 27.09 11.49
CA LEU A 199 -6.13 27.38 12.61
C LEU A 199 -5.04 28.40 12.23
N LEU A 200 -4.55 28.35 11.00
CA LEU A 200 -3.63 29.37 10.47
C LEU A 200 -4.30 30.75 10.38
N LEU A 201 -5.54 30.82 9.90
CA LEU A 201 -6.30 32.07 9.86
C LEU A 201 -6.60 32.60 11.26
N ALA A 202 -6.98 31.72 12.19
CA ALA A 202 -7.20 32.10 13.59
C ALA A 202 -5.91 32.65 14.22
N THR A 203 -4.77 31.98 14.04
CA THR A 203 -3.48 32.48 14.56
C THR A 203 -3.07 33.79 13.90
N ALA A 204 -3.31 33.98 12.60
CA ALA A 204 -3.08 35.23 11.89
C ALA A 204 -3.94 36.38 12.43
N TYR A 205 -5.20 36.13 12.75
CA TYR A 205 -6.08 37.11 13.37
C TYR A 205 -5.59 37.54 14.76
N TYR A 206 -5.16 36.60 15.60
CA TYR A 206 -4.74 36.89 16.98
C TYR A 206 -3.33 37.50 17.09
N LEU A 207 -2.38 37.08 16.25
CA LEU A 207 -0.97 37.49 16.36
C LEU A 207 -0.53 38.50 15.29
N GLY A 208 -1.34 38.69 14.25
CA GLY A 208 -0.93 39.32 13.01
C GLY A 208 -0.20 38.33 12.09
N PHE A 209 -0.31 38.58 10.79
CA PHE A 209 0.16 37.67 9.74
C PHE A 209 1.65 37.27 9.86
N PRO A 210 2.63 38.17 10.10
CA PRO A 210 4.04 37.78 10.14
C PRO A 210 4.40 36.88 11.33
N LYS A 211 3.79 37.14 12.49
CA LYS A 211 4.00 36.33 13.70
C LYS A 211 3.32 34.97 13.57
N ALA A 212 2.13 34.92 12.94
CA ALA A 212 1.45 33.67 12.67
C ALA A 212 2.23 32.78 11.70
N LEU A 213 2.78 33.34 10.62
CA LEU A 213 3.67 32.60 9.71
C LEU A 213 4.88 32.04 10.43
N LYS A 214 5.55 32.86 11.26
CA LYS A 214 6.71 32.44 12.05
C LYS A 214 6.37 31.29 13.01
N ASN A 215 5.26 31.40 13.74
CA ASN A 215 4.85 30.38 14.72
C ASN A 215 4.37 29.10 14.04
N THR A 216 3.61 29.21 12.96
CA THR A 216 3.19 28.08 12.13
C THR A 216 4.40 27.36 11.57
N GLY A 217 5.42 28.11 11.12
CA GLY A 217 6.67 27.53 10.64
C GLY A 217 7.36 26.66 11.68
N TYR A 218 7.49 27.16 12.93
CA TYR A 218 8.04 26.35 14.02
C TYR A 218 7.21 25.11 14.33
N ILE A 219 5.87 25.24 14.35
CA ILE A 219 4.97 24.13 14.63
C ILE A 219 5.06 23.07 13.53
N LEU A 220 5.13 23.47 12.26
CA LEU A 220 5.25 22.56 11.12
C LEU A 220 6.58 21.79 11.15
N SER A 221 7.68 22.49 11.45
CA SER A 221 8.99 21.86 11.60
C SER A 221 9.04 20.92 12.80
N ALA A 222 8.45 21.29 13.93
CA ALA A 222 8.36 20.41 15.10
C ALA A 222 7.51 19.18 14.79
N ALA A 223 6.38 19.34 14.10
CA ALA A 223 5.52 18.23 13.70
C ALA A 223 6.25 17.25 12.77
N GLY A 224 6.97 17.76 11.76
CA GLY A 224 7.78 16.92 10.87
C GLY A 224 8.86 16.13 11.61
N LEU A 225 9.58 16.76 12.54
CA LEU A 225 10.56 16.05 13.38
C LEU A 225 9.93 14.96 14.24
N VAL A 226 8.77 15.24 14.85
CA VAL A 226 8.05 14.26 15.66
C VAL A 226 7.58 13.08 14.81
N VAL A 227 7.08 13.32 13.60
CA VAL A 227 6.69 12.26 12.67
C VAL A 227 7.89 11.38 12.29
N ILE A 228 9.06 11.95 12.01
CA ILE A 228 10.29 11.19 11.74
C ILE A 228 10.67 10.28 12.93
N ILE A 229 10.56 10.78 14.16
CA ILE A 229 10.80 9.99 15.37
C ILE A 229 9.79 8.84 15.48
N ILE A 230 8.50 9.13 15.26
CA ILE A 230 7.43 8.12 15.30
C ILE A 230 7.66 7.04 14.23
N ILE A 231 7.98 7.42 13.00
CA ILE A 231 8.29 6.49 11.90
C ILE A 231 9.47 5.60 12.28
N SER A 232 10.51 6.18 12.87
CA SER A 232 11.70 5.43 13.30
C SER A 232 11.37 4.43 14.41
N TYR A 233 10.51 4.80 15.36
CA TYR A 233 10.01 3.90 16.40
C TYR A 233 9.14 2.76 15.82
N ILE A 234 8.19 3.10 14.96
CA ILE A 234 7.32 2.12 14.27
C ILE A 234 8.16 1.16 13.44
N SER A 235 9.21 1.62 12.77
CA SER A 235 10.12 0.74 12.03
C SER A 235 10.67 -0.38 12.91
N GLY A 236 11.17 -0.05 14.10
CA GLY A 236 11.71 -1.06 15.02
C GLY A 236 10.64 -2.05 15.52
N MET A 237 9.42 -1.56 15.76
CA MET A 237 8.28 -2.43 16.13
C MET A 237 7.89 -3.37 14.98
N LEU A 238 7.85 -2.87 13.75
CA LEU A 238 7.55 -3.67 12.56
C LEU A 238 8.64 -4.70 12.30
N ASP A 239 9.92 -4.36 12.50
CA ASP A 239 11.01 -5.32 12.37
C ASP A 239 10.86 -6.49 13.35
N TYR A 240 10.45 -6.21 14.59
CA TYR A 240 10.15 -7.25 15.57
C TYR A 240 8.96 -8.13 15.14
N GLN A 241 7.89 -7.53 14.62
CA GLN A 241 6.71 -8.29 14.15
C GLN A 241 7.02 -9.13 12.90
N ILE A 242 7.73 -8.57 11.92
CA ILE A 242 8.14 -9.27 10.70
C ILE A 242 9.01 -10.48 11.07
N ASN A 243 10.02 -10.28 11.92
CA ASN A 243 10.90 -11.36 12.33
C ASN A 243 10.19 -12.43 13.16
N SER A 244 9.29 -12.04 14.07
CA SER A 244 8.57 -13.02 14.90
C SER A 244 7.55 -13.84 14.13
N GLN A 245 6.89 -13.27 13.11
CA GLN A 245 5.86 -13.97 12.34
C GLN A 245 6.38 -14.70 11.10
N LEU A 246 7.46 -14.22 10.46
CA LEU A 246 7.95 -14.80 9.19
C LEU A 246 9.17 -15.71 9.35
N SER A 247 9.83 -15.74 10.51
CA SER A 247 10.98 -16.63 10.76
C SER A 247 10.62 -18.12 10.76
N SER A 248 9.34 -18.48 10.89
CA SER A 248 8.86 -19.86 10.90
C SER A 248 8.46 -20.42 9.53
N TYR A 249 8.55 -19.63 8.46
CA TYR A 249 8.01 -19.98 7.15
C TYR A 249 9.10 -20.25 6.09
N ASP A 250 9.95 -21.27 6.33
CA ASP A 250 10.95 -21.73 5.35
C ASP A 250 10.32 -22.16 4.00
N GLN A 251 9.07 -22.61 4.02
CA GLN A 251 8.33 -22.98 2.80
C GLN A 251 8.04 -21.78 1.89
N LEU A 252 7.90 -20.57 2.44
CA LEU A 252 7.66 -19.35 1.67
C LEU A 252 8.91 -18.88 0.90
N LEU A 253 10.12 -19.20 1.39
CA LEU A 253 11.38 -18.94 0.69
C LEU A 253 11.42 -19.70 -0.64
N ALA A 254 11.04 -20.98 -0.62
CA ALA A 254 10.98 -21.78 -1.83
C ALA A 254 9.98 -21.17 -2.83
N ILE A 255 8.80 -20.77 -2.34
CA ILE A 255 7.69 -20.25 -3.14
C ILE A 255 7.98 -18.89 -3.79
N THR A 256 8.56 -17.97 -3.04
CA THR A 256 8.73 -16.58 -3.48
C THR A 256 10.06 -16.34 -4.17
N GLY A 257 10.95 -17.35 -4.26
CA GLY A 257 12.31 -17.23 -4.79
C GLY A 257 13.21 -16.27 -4.01
N THR A 258 12.67 -15.68 -2.94
CA THR A 258 13.27 -14.61 -2.14
C THR A 258 12.89 -14.86 -0.69
N ASN A 259 13.64 -14.36 0.29
CA ASN A 259 13.22 -14.54 1.68
C ASN A 259 11.99 -13.65 1.97
N PRO A 260 10.86 -14.20 2.46
CA PRO A 260 9.67 -13.41 2.78
C PRO A 260 9.94 -12.28 3.78
N ILE A 261 10.92 -12.45 4.68
CA ILE A 261 11.40 -11.41 5.59
C ILE A 261 12.01 -10.24 4.80
N ILE A 262 12.82 -10.55 3.77
CA ILE A 262 13.44 -9.53 2.92
C ILE A 262 12.35 -8.77 2.15
N LEU A 263 11.36 -9.48 1.60
CA LEU A 263 10.27 -8.85 0.86
C LEU A 263 9.43 -7.93 1.76
N ALA A 264 9.06 -8.40 2.96
CA ALA A 264 8.34 -7.60 3.94
C ALA A 264 9.15 -6.38 4.40
N ALA A 265 10.46 -6.55 4.63
CA ALA A 265 11.36 -5.45 4.98
C ALA A 265 11.49 -4.42 3.85
N MET A 266 11.58 -4.86 2.59
CA MET A 266 11.59 -3.97 1.41
C MET A 266 10.29 -3.18 1.30
N PHE A 267 9.14 -3.84 1.42
CA PHE A 267 7.83 -3.18 1.38
C PHE A 267 7.69 -2.15 2.51
N LYS A 268 8.03 -2.55 3.74
CA LYS A 268 8.07 -1.67 4.91
C LYS A 268 8.96 -0.46 4.66
N ASN A 269 10.20 -0.67 4.21
CA ASN A 269 11.17 0.41 3.97
C ASN A 269 10.68 1.38 2.88
N SER A 270 9.98 0.89 1.85
CA SER A 270 9.39 1.74 0.82
C SER A 270 8.34 2.70 1.40
N ILE A 271 7.41 2.18 2.23
CA ILE A 271 6.40 2.99 2.91
C ILE A 271 7.04 4.01 3.87
N LEU A 272 7.99 3.56 4.69
CA LEU A 272 8.66 4.43 5.67
C LEU A 272 9.49 5.52 4.99
N ASN A 273 10.14 5.21 3.87
CA ASN A 273 10.94 6.18 3.11
C ASN A 273 10.07 7.28 2.51
N ALA A 274 8.95 6.92 1.86
CA ALA A 274 7.99 7.89 1.35
C ALA A 274 7.42 8.77 2.48
N SER A 275 7.09 8.16 3.62
CA SER A 275 6.58 8.88 4.79
C SER A 275 7.61 9.85 5.39
N ASN A 276 8.87 9.44 5.47
CA ASN A 276 9.98 10.29 5.93
C ASN A 276 10.22 11.47 4.98
N LEU A 277 10.15 11.24 3.67
CA LEU A 277 10.33 12.28 2.66
C LEU A 277 9.27 13.38 2.78
N ILE A 278 8.01 13.01 3.01
CA ILE A 278 6.92 13.97 3.29
C ILE A 278 7.19 14.75 4.58
N ALA A 279 7.60 14.06 5.66
CA ALA A 279 7.93 14.73 6.92
C ALA A 279 9.11 15.72 6.77
N ILE A 280 10.11 15.39 5.95
CA ILE A 280 11.22 16.28 5.60
C ILE A 280 10.71 17.52 4.84
N TYR A 281 9.82 17.35 3.85
CA TYR A 281 9.23 18.50 3.15
C TYR A 281 8.44 19.42 4.08
N PHE A 282 7.75 18.87 5.08
CA PHE A 282 7.08 19.65 6.11
C PHE A 282 8.07 20.42 6.98
N CYS A 283 9.19 19.79 7.36
CA CYS A 283 10.28 20.47 8.06
C CYS A 283 10.83 21.65 7.27
N LEU A 284 11.14 21.43 5.98
CA LEU A 284 11.68 22.46 5.09
C LEU A 284 10.68 23.59 4.86
N THR A 285 9.40 23.26 4.64
CA THR A 285 8.32 24.25 4.51
C THR A 285 8.18 25.07 5.78
N GLY A 286 8.28 24.43 6.96
CA GLY A 286 8.22 25.12 8.25
C GLY A 286 9.39 26.09 8.46
N ILE A 287 10.60 25.69 8.05
CA ILE A 287 11.79 26.55 8.08
C ILE A 287 11.59 27.75 7.16
N LEU A 288 11.11 27.53 5.94
CA LEU A 288 10.83 28.60 4.97
C LEU A 288 9.81 29.61 5.52
N LEU A 289 8.68 29.14 6.06
CA LEU A 289 7.66 29.99 6.67
C LEU A 289 8.22 30.78 7.87
N THR A 290 9.10 30.17 8.65
CA THR A 290 9.78 30.84 9.77
C THR A 290 10.67 31.99 9.30
N ILE A 291 11.44 31.78 8.23
CA ILE A 291 12.32 32.81 7.64
C ILE A 291 11.47 33.96 7.07
N LEU A 292 10.42 33.64 6.30
CA LEU A 292 9.50 34.63 5.73
C LEU A 292 8.79 35.45 6.82
N GLY A 293 8.31 34.79 7.88
CA GLY A 293 7.68 35.46 9.02
C GLY A 293 8.65 36.42 9.74
N LYS A 294 9.91 36.01 9.94
CA LYS A 294 10.96 36.88 10.51
C LYS A 294 11.24 38.09 9.63
N TRP A 295 11.39 37.89 8.32
CA TRP A 295 11.68 38.97 7.38
C TRP A 295 10.52 39.98 7.28
N SER A 296 9.29 39.48 7.19
CA SER A 296 8.08 40.31 7.17
C SER A 296 7.91 41.14 8.46
N THR A 297 8.21 40.54 9.63
CA THR A 297 8.21 41.27 10.91
C THR A 297 9.22 42.43 10.90
N LYS A 298 10.42 42.20 10.35
CA LYS A 298 11.47 43.23 10.24
C LYS A 298 11.05 44.38 9.32
N LEU A 299 10.39 44.07 8.19
CA LEU A 299 9.88 45.08 7.25
C LEU A 299 8.80 45.95 7.90
N GLN A 300 7.86 45.36 8.65
CA GLN A 300 6.81 46.11 9.34
C GLN A 300 7.38 47.09 10.38
N ILE A 301 8.38 46.68 11.16
CA ILE A 301 9.04 47.56 12.14
C ILE A 301 9.73 48.74 11.44
N THR A 302 10.42 48.46 10.31
CA THR A 302 11.11 49.50 9.54
C THR A 302 10.14 50.48 8.90
N ALA A 303 8.97 50.01 8.44
CA ALA A 303 7.93 50.87 7.90
C ALA A 303 7.33 51.79 8.98
N HIS A 304 6.95 51.26 10.14
CA HIS A 304 6.39 52.06 11.24
C HIS A 304 7.40 53.08 11.78
N GLY A 305 8.67 52.68 11.96
CA GLY A 305 9.73 53.57 12.43
C GLY A 305 10.10 54.71 11.46
N ARG A 306 9.67 54.67 10.19
CA ARG A 306 9.81 55.78 9.24
C ARG A 306 8.68 56.82 9.35
N PHE A 307 7.52 56.44 9.87
CA PHE A 307 6.38 57.36 10.03
C PHE A 307 6.39 58.10 11.38
N ASP A 308 7.10 57.59 12.38
CA ASP A 308 7.20 58.20 13.71
C ASP A 308 8.37 59.19 13.88
N LYS A 309 9.09 59.56 12.81
CA LYS A 309 10.10 60.61 12.92
C LYS A 309 9.40 61.99 12.93
N PRO A 310 9.47 62.76 14.02
CA PRO A 310 8.95 64.13 14.03
C PRO A 310 9.74 64.97 13.03
N SER A 311 9.01 65.67 12.16
CA SER A 311 9.53 66.74 11.29
C SER A 311 9.98 67.94 12.10
#